data_AF-A0A959RK10-F1
#
_entry.id   AF-A0A959RK10-F1
#
_cell.length_a   1.000
_cell.length_b   1.000
_cell.length_c   1.000
_cell.angle_alpha   90.00
_cell.angle_beta   90.00
_cell.angle_gamma   90.00
#
_symmetry.space_group_name_H-M   'P 1'
#
loop_
_entity.id
_entity.type
_entity.pdbx_description
1 polymer ?
#
loop_
_entity_poly.entity_id
_entity_poly.type
_entity_poly.pdbx_seq_one_letter_code
_entity_poly.pdbx_strand_id
1 'polypeptide(L)'
;GGTADTSEEVLVPHFNMPFCTNLIKRIKKGPGFFTEEFSTKAKKEYFTRLFKQKPWSDLSAKQKKQTLSDPGGYTRSVAVLKHTSIFIINHSGRKFTEAENDILKRFAKVFEQTYTRFLDLQKAEAQAREAEIQLALERVRARTMAMHNSSELAEVAVLLFEQMKHLGVKSFSSGFNIWDDEYKNLISWMSNATGEINPPFELPIQEYEQHQRIFTAWKK
;
A
#
# COMPACT_ATOMS: atom_id res chain seq x y z
N GLY A 1 0.23 24.15 -3.71
CA GLY A 1 0.98 23.24 -2.82
C GLY A 1 1.80 22.34 -3.69
N GLY A 2 3.12 22.38 -3.57
CA GLY A 2 4.05 21.77 -4.53
C GLY A 2 4.01 20.25 -4.47
N THR A 3 3.40 19.63 -5.47
CA THR A 3 3.60 18.22 -5.83
C THR A 3 4.83 18.14 -6.74
N ALA A 4 6.01 18.25 -6.13
CA ALA A 4 7.21 17.79 -6.79
C ALA A 4 7.45 16.37 -6.28
N ASP A 5 7.14 15.37 -7.11
CA ASP A 5 7.59 13.98 -6.92
C ASP A 5 9.12 13.97 -7.06
N THR A 6 9.83 14.41 -6.02
CA THR A 6 11.30 14.46 -5.99
C THR A 6 11.92 13.25 -5.31
N SER A 7 11.11 12.28 -4.87
CA SER A 7 11.58 11.06 -4.22
C SER A 7 11.16 9.84 -5.02
N GLU A 8 12.12 9.13 -5.59
CA GLU A 8 11.93 7.79 -6.13
C GLU A 8 12.14 6.76 -5.02
N GLU A 9 11.21 5.83 -4.88
CA GLU A 9 11.45 4.63 -4.07
C GLU A 9 12.49 3.75 -4.79
N VAL A 10 13.60 3.48 -4.12
CA VAL A 10 14.68 2.65 -4.67
C VAL A 10 14.97 1.48 -3.76
N LEU A 11 14.89 0.28 -4.32
CA LEU A 11 15.34 -0.94 -3.66
C LEU A 11 16.86 -1.03 -3.72
N VAL A 12 17.52 -0.80 -2.57
CA VAL A 12 18.97 -0.97 -2.46
C VAL A 12 19.30 -2.46 -2.39
N PRO A 13 20.12 -3.00 -3.31
CA PRO A 13 20.52 -4.39 -3.29
C PRO A 13 21.21 -4.75 -1.96
N HIS A 14 20.81 -5.88 -1.38
CA HIS A 14 21.45 -6.40 -0.17
C HIS A 14 22.78 -7.06 -0.49
N PHE A 15 23.86 -6.27 -0.53
CA PHE A 15 25.21 -6.81 -0.59
C PHE A 15 25.67 -7.30 0.78
N ASN A 16 26.26 -8.49 0.85
CA ASN A 16 26.94 -8.98 2.06
C ASN A 16 28.26 -8.23 2.27
N MET A 17 28.16 -6.93 2.55
CA MET A 17 29.25 -6.00 2.75
C MET A 17 28.93 -5.10 3.96
N PRO A 18 29.94 -4.67 4.72
CA PRO A 18 29.76 -3.83 5.92
C PRO A 18 28.85 -2.61 5.70
N PHE A 19 28.86 -2.00 4.50
CA PHE A 19 27.98 -0.89 4.13
C PHE A 19 26.48 -1.18 4.36
N CYS A 20 26.01 -2.38 3.97
CA CYS A 20 24.60 -2.76 4.12
C CYS A 20 24.38 -3.51 5.43
N THR A 21 25.25 -4.46 5.77
CA THR A 21 25.04 -5.35 6.92
C THR A 21 25.10 -4.62 8.25
N ASN A 22 26.03 -3.67 8.42
CA ASN A 22 26.11 -2.89 9.66
C ASN A 22 24.89 -1.98 9.82
N LEU A 23 24.45 -1.31 8.75
CA LEU A 23 23.29 -0.43 8.77
C LEU A 23 22.04 -1.21 9.19
N ILE A 24 21.78 -2.35 8.56
CA ILE A 24 20.64 -3.21 8.87
C ILE A 24 20.72 -3.72 10.31
N LYS A 25 21.90 -4.16 10.76
CA LYS A 25 22.10 -4.62 12.14
C LYS A 25 21.80 -3.51 13.15
N ARG A 26 22.21 -2.27 12.86
CA ARG A 26 21.96 -1.11 13.72
C ARG A 26 20.49 -0.71 13.73
N ILE A 27 19.83 -0.70 12.57
CA ILE A 27 18.38 -0.45 12.48
C ILE A 27 17.59 -1.47 13.29
N LYS A 28 17.92 -2.76 13.15
CA LYS A 28 17.27 -3.84 13.91
C LYS A 28 17.50 -3.77 15.42
N LYS A 29 18.58 -3.13 15.87
CA LYS A 29 18.83 -2.90 17.30
C LYS A 29 17.88 -1.85 17.89
N GLY A 30 17.29 -1.00 17.05
CA GLY A 30 16.38 0.07 17.46
C GLY A 30 17.03 1.45 17.47
N PRO A 31 16.35 2.46 18.05
CA PRO A 31 16.76 3.85 18.00
C PRO A 31 18.17 4.09 18.53
N GLY A 32 18.92 4.96 17.86
CA GLY A 32 20.27 5.30 18.26
C GLY A 32 21.00 6.13 17.20
N PHE A 33 22.22 6.51 17.53
CA PHE A 33 23.10 7.26 16.65
C PHE A 33 24.43 6.53 16.53
N PHE A 34 25.00 6.48 15.33
CA PHE A 34 26.31 5.91 15.11
C PHE A 34 27.00 6.51 13.89
N THR A 35 28.32 6.40 13.87
CA THR A 35 29.17 6.80 12.76
C THR A 35 29.95 5.60 12.24
N GLU A 36 30.24 5.60 10.94
CA GLU A 36 31.04 4.58 10.31
C GLU A 36 32.02 5.17 9.31
N GLU A 37 33.12 4.45 9.12
CA GLU A 37 34.22 4.85 8.26
C GLU A 37 34.66 3.63 7.45
N PHE A 38 34.82 3.83 6.15
CA PHE A 38 35.24 2.80 5.23
C PHE A 38 36.44 3.30 4.44
N SER A 39 37.41 2.41 4.23
CA SER A 39 38.60 2.71 3.45
C SER A 39 38.26 3.00 1.98
N THR A 40 39.18 3.66 1.28
CA THR A 40 39.07 3.90 -0.17
C THR A 40 38.83 2.60 -0.95
N LYS A 41 39.52 1.51 -0.55
CA LYS A 41 39.34 0.19 -1.16
C LYS A 41 37.90 -0.31 -0.99
N ALA A 42 37.37 -0.26 0.24
CA ALA A 42 36.01 -0.70 0.55
C ALA A 42 34.95 0.14 -0.18
N LYS A 43 35.14 1.47 -0.24
CA LYS A 43 34.29 2.38 -1.04
C LYS A 43 34.26 1.96 -2.51
N LYS A 44 35.43 1.82 -3.15
CA LYS A 44 35.53 1.45 -4.58
C LYS A 44 34.85 0.11 -4.85
N GLU A 45 35.06 -0.89 -3.99
CA GLU A 45 34.43 -2.20 -4.15
C GLU A 45 32.90 -2.11 -4.07
N TYR A 46 32.36 -1.40 -3.07
CA TYR A 46 30.92 -1.24 -2.89
C TYR A 46 30.27 -0.54 -4.10
N PHE A 47 30.79 0.62 -4.51
CA PHE A 47 30.21 1.38 -5.63
C PHE A 47 30.37 0.66 -6.97
N THR A 48 31.45 -0.10 -7.18
CA THR A 48 31.60 -0.93 -8.39
C THR A 48 30.51 -2.00 -8.49
N ARG A 49 30.06 -2.57 -7.36
CA ARG A 49 28.92 -3.50 -7.35
C ARG A 49 27.59 -2.77 -7.50
N LEU A 50 27.42 -1.64 -6.81
CA LEU A 50 26.19 -0.84 -6.85
C LEU A 50 25.91 -0.33 -8.28
N PHE A 51 26.91 0.16 -9.01
CA PHE A 51 26.77 0.65 -10.38
C PHE A 51 26.41 -0.41 -11.43
N LYS A 52 26.29 -1.69 -11.04
CA LYS A 52 25.77 -2.76 -11.90
C LYS A 52 24.26 -2.97 -11.75
N GLN A 53 23.63 -2.31 -10.77
CA GLN A 53 22.23 -2.50 -10.41
C GLN A 53 21.44 -1.24 -10.72
N LYS A 54 20.20 -1.39 -11.21
CA LYS A 54 19.30 -0.24 -11.41
C LYS A 54 18.87 0.37 -10.06
N PRO A 55 18.68 1.70 -9.98
CA PRO A 55 18.85 2.69 -11.04
C PRO A 55 20.31 3.17 -11.21
N TRP A 56 21.25 2.75 -10.34
CA TRP A 56 22.64 3.23 -10.39
C TRP A 56 23.43 2.80 -11.64
N SER A 57 22.98 1.76 -12.33
CA SER A 57 23.49 1.39 -13.65
C SER A 57 23.21 2.44 -14.72
N ASP A 58 22.19 3.28 -14.53
CA ASP A 58 21.74 4.25 -15.52
C ASP A 58 22.44 5.61 -15.33
N LEU A 59 23.25 5.75 -14.27
CA LEU A 59 24.13 6.90 -14.05
C LEU A 59 25.16 7.04 -15.18
N SER A 60 25.49 8.29 -15.53
CA SER A 60 26.47 8.60 -16.57
C SER A 60 27.86 8.08 -16.23
N ALA A 61 28.65 7.77 -17.25
CA ALA A 61 30.06 7.37 -17.09
C ALA A 61 30.87 8.41 -16.29
N LYS A 62 30.57 9.70 -16.45
CA LYS A 62 31.20 10.79 -15.69
C LYS A 62 30.92 10.67 -14.19
N GLN A 63 29.67 10.47 -13.78
CA GLN A 63 29.28 10.32 -12.37
C GLN A 63 29.92 9.08 -11.72
N LYS A 64 29.90 7.94 -12.44
CA LYS A 64 30.51 6.70 -11.96
C LYS A 64 32.02 6.87 -11.80
N LYS A 65 32.69 7.46 -12.80
CA LYS A 65 34.14 7.71 -12.77
C LYS A 65 34.50 8.63 -11.60
N GLN A 66 33.78 9.75 -11.43
CA GLN A 66 34.01 10.70 -10.34
C GLN A 66 33.92 10.01 -8.97
N THR A 67 32.84 9.26 -8.72
CA THR A 67 32.64 8.54 -7.45
C THR A 67 33.79 7.56 -7.13
N LEU A 68 34.34 6.90 -8.15
CA LEU A 68 35.43 5.93 -8.02
C LEU A 68 36.83 6.57 -8.02
N SER A 69 37.01 7.74 -8.62
CA SER A 69 38.29 8.45 -8.69
C SER A 69 38.54 9.36 -7.50
N ASP A 70 37.49 9.81 -6.82
CA ASP A 70 37.61 10.71 -5.67
C ASP A 70 38.51 10.10 -4.58
N PRO A 71 39.60 10.80 -4.20
CA PRO A 71 40.50 10.32 -3.16
C PRO A 71 39.80 10.34 -1.79
N GLY A 72 40.29 9.48 -0.90
CA GLY A 72 39.75 9.37 0.46
C GLY A 72 38.80 8.20 0.66
N GLY A 73 38.32 8.08 1.89
CA GLY A 73 37.42 7.01 2.31
C GLY A 73 35.96 7.33 2.07
N TYR A 74 35.10 6.67 2.83
CA TYR A 74 33.68 6.99 2.92
C TYR A 74 33.33 7.04 4.39
N THR A 75 32.74 8.13 4.84
CA THR A 75 32.25 8.27 6.21
C THR A 75 30.77 8.57 6.19
N ARG A 76 30.03 8.00 7.15
CA ARG A 76 28.62 8.34 7.35
C ARG A 76 28.29 8.49 8.81
N SER A 77 27.35 9.40 9.07
CA SER A 77 26.66 9.51 10.35
C SER A 77 25.22 9.10 10.13
N VAL A 78 24.67 8.30 11.04
CA VAL A 78 23.33 7.72 10.92
C VAL A 78 22.57 7.96 12.22
N ALA A 79 21.40 8.56 12.10
CA ALA A 79 20.40 8.61 13.15
C ALA A 79 19.28 7.61 12.82
N VAL A 80 19.03 6.67 13.72
CA VAL A 80 17.94 5.69 13.65
C VAL A 80 16.92 6.03 14.73
N LEU A 81 15.66 6.08 14.34
CA LEU A 81 14.52 6.27 15.23
C LEU A 81 13.56 5.09 15.06
N LYS A 82 12.35 5.17 15.63
CA LYS A 82 11.45 4.02 15.72
C LYS A 82 10.95 3.60 14.34
N HIS A 83 10.59 4.57 13.50
CA HIS A 83 10.02 4.34 12.18
C HIS A 83 10.95 4.73 11.04
N THR A 84 11.94 5.60 11.29
CA THR A 84 12.79 6.17 10.25
C THR A 84 14.28 6.05 10.57
N SER A 85 15.11 6.14 9.53
CA SER A 85 16.54 6.35 9.67
C SER A 85 17.03 7.35 8.65
N ILE A 86 17.89 8.28 9.06
CA ILE A 86 18.48 9.30 8.19
C ILE A 86 19.99 9.24 8.34
N PHE A 87 20.69 9.33 7.22
CA PHE A 87 22.14 9.40 7.21
C PHE A 87 22.66 10.49 6.29
N ILE A 88 23.83 11.02 6.65
CA ILE A 88 24.63 11.91 5.82
C ILE A 88 25.96 11.23 5.51
N ILE A 89 26.50 11.50 4.34
CA ILE A 89 27.67 10.81 3.79
C ILE A 89 28.70 11.85 3.37
N ASN A 90 29.97 11.57 3.66
CA ASN A 90 31.09 12.29 3.09
C ASN A 90 31.97 11.32 2.27
N HIS A 91 32.05 11.56 0.96
CA HIS A 91 32.77 10.71 0.01
C HIS A 91 34.29 10.92 0.00
N SER A 92 34.81 11.89 0.76
CA SER A 92 36.25 12.08 0.97
C SER A 92 36.75 11.38 2.24
N GLY A 93 35.83 10.81 3.04
CA GLY A 93 36.15 10.14 4.29
C GLY A 93 36.38 11.08 5.48
N ARG A 94 36.00 12.36 5.37
CA ARG A 94 36.04 13.30 6.51
C ARG A 94 34.96 12.93 7.52
N LYS A 95 35.32 12.77 8.79
CA LYS A 95 34.33 12.59 9.86
C LYS A 95 33.49 13.86 10.03
N PHE A 96 32.21 13.69 10.27
CA PHE A 96 31.34 14.80 10.65
C PHE A 96 31.66 15.25 12.08
N THR A 97 31.72 16.56 12.28
CA THR A 97 31.94 17.16 13.60
C THR A 97 30.74 16.89 14.52
N GLU A 98 30.92 17.09 15.83
CA GLU A 98 29.82 16.97 16.79
C GLU A 98 28.65 17.91 16.46
N ALA A 99 28.94 19.15 16.08
CA ALA A 99 27.92 20.11 15.66
C ALA A 99 27.14 19.65 14.41
N GLU A 100 27.82 19.11 13.40
CA GLU A 100 27.17 18.55 12.20
C GLU A 100 26.28 17.33 12.57
N ASN A 101 26.77 16.48 13.47
CA ASN A 101 26.04 15.31 13.96
C ASN A 101 24.81 15.72 14.79
N ASP A 102 24.90 16.79 15.59
CA ASP A 102 23.78 17.28 16.39
C ASP A 102 22.68 17.90 15.53
N ILE A 103 23.05 18.58 14.44
CA ILE A 103 22.09 19.02 13.43
C ILE A 103 21.36 17.81 12.82
N LEU A 104 22.09 16.75 12.45
CA LEU A 104 21.48 15.53 11.92
C LEU A 104 20.50 14.89 12.92
N LYS A 105 20.88 14.77 14.20
CA LYS A 105 20.01 14.20 15.25
C LYS A 105 18.72 15.02 15.39
N ARG A 106 18.81 16.35 15.39
CA ARG A 106 17.64 17.24 15.47
C ARG A 106 16.74 17.10 14.24
N PHE A 107 17.33 17.04 13.06
CA PHE A 107 16.59 16.85 11.81
C PHE A 107 15.85 15.50 11.79
N ALA A 108 16.55 14.42 12.15
CA ALA A 108 15.96 13.09 12.26
C ALA A 108 14.78 13.06 13.23
N LYS A 109 14.90 13.74 14.38
CA LYS A 109 13.81 13.83 15.36
C LYS A 109 12.56 14.49 14.79
N VAL A 110 12.71 15.62 14.08
CA VAL A 110 11.57 16.32 13.47
C VAL A 110 10.95 15.47 12.35
N PHE A 111 11.78 14.83 11.52
CA PHE A 111 11.28 13.95 10.47
C PHE A 111 10.49 12.76 11.03
N GLU A 112 10.98 12.10 12.09
CA GLU A 112 10.28 11.01 12.76
C GLU A 112 8.93 11.43 13.32
N GLN A 113 8.83 12.65 13.89
CA GLN A 113 7.56 13.19 14.38
C GLN A 113 6.56 13.35 13.23
N THR A 114 7.00 13.94 12.12
CA THR A 114 6.16 14.12 10.92
C THR A 114 5.76 12.78 10.31
N TYR A 115 6.68 11.82 10.24
CA TYR A 115 6.40 10.49 9.70
C TYR A 115 5.46 9.68 10.60
N THR A 116 5.60 9.80 11.92
CA THR A 116 4.64 9.21 12.87
C THR A 116 3.25 9.79 12.66
N ARG A 117 3.14 11.12 12.48
CA ARG A 117 1.85 11.75 12.17
C ARG A 117 1.26 11.27 10.84
N PHE A 118 2.10 11.05 9.84
CA PHE A 118 1.67 10.44 8.57
C PHE A 118 1.11 9.03 8.79
N LEU A 119 1.78 8.18 9.58
CA LEU A 119 1.29 6.83 9.91
C LEU A 119 -0.02 6.87 10.70
N ASP A 120 -0.17 7.80 11.64
CA ASP A 120 -1.41 7.98 12.40
C ASP A 120 -2.58 8.37 11.49
N LEU A 121 -2.34 9.25 10.50
CA LEU A 121 -3.35 9.65 9.51
C LEU A 121 -3.73 8.48 8.60
N GLN A 122 -2.76 7.73 8.07
CA GLN A 122 -3.03 6.52 7.28
C GLN A 122 -3.90 5.51 8.04
N LYS A 123 -3.61 5.32 9.33
CA LYS A 123 -4.43 4.46 10.20
C LYS A 123 -5.83 5.02 10.40
N ALA A 124 -5.97 6.32 10.65
CA ALA A 124 -7.26 6.96 10.84
C ALA A 124 -8.12 6.92 9.57
N GLU A 125 -7.52 7.12 8.39
CA GLU A 125 -8.18 6.99 7.09
C GLU A 125 -8.69 5.55 6.87
N ALA A 126 -7.87 4.54 7.14
CA ALA A 126 -8.29 3.15 7.04
C ALA A 126 -9.43 2.80 8.01
N GLN A 127 -9.39 3.32 9.24
CA GLN A 127 -10.46 3.13 10.23
C GLN A 127 -11.76 3.84 9.82
N ALA A 128 -11.68 5.08 9.32
CA ALA A 128 -12.82 5.81 8.82
C ALA A 128 -13.47 5.05 7.65
N ARG A 129 -12.63 4.52 6.75
CA ARG A 129 -13.09 3.72 5.62
C ARG A 129 -13.80 2.43 6.06
N GLU A 130 -13.26 1.72 7.04
CA GLU A 130 -13.91 0.52 7.58
C GLU A 130 -15.25 0.88 8.25
N ALA A 131 -15.31 1.98 9.00
CA ALA A 131 -16.55 2.45 9.62
C ALA A 131 -17.64 2.78 8.59
N GLU A 132 -17.27 3.40 7.45
CA GLU A 132 -18.19 3.62 6.31
C GLU A 132 -18.74 2.30 5.77
N ILE A 133 -17.90 1.28 5.63
CA ILE A 133 -18.30 -0.05 5.15
C ILE A 133 -19.27 -0.70 6.14
N GLN A 134 -18.97 -0.67 7.45
CA GLN A 134 -19.83 -1.25 8.48
C GLN A 134 -21.19 -0.52 8.55
N LEU A 135 -21.21 0.80 8.40
CA LEU A 135 -22.44 1.57 8.36
C LEU A 135 -23.29 1.21 7.13
N ALA A 136 -22.67 1.11 5.96
CA ALA A 136 -23.32 0.67 4.73
C ALA A 136 -23.92 -0.74 4.89
N LEU A 137 -23.16 -1.66 5.47
CA LEU A 137 -23.60 -3.03 5.75
C LEU A 137 -24.81 -3.04 6.70
N GLU A 138 -24.75 -2.29 7.80
CA GLU A 138 -25.86 -2.26 8.76
C GLU A 138 -27.11 -1.57 8.22
N ARG A 139 -27.00 -0.60 7.32
CA ARG A 139 -28.17 -0.05 6.62
C ARG A 139 -28.89 -1.12 5.80
N VAL A 140 -28.14 -1.91 5.03
CA VAL A 140 -28.70 -3.02 4.24
C VAL A 140 -29.32 -4.05 5.17
N ARG A 141 -28.60 -4.46 6.23
CA ARG A 141 -29.11 -5.43 7.21
C ARG A 141 -30.39 -4.97 7.89
N ALA A 142 -30.45 -3.72 8.34
CA ALA A 142 -31.63 -3.14 8.97
C ALA A 142 -32.83 -3.14 8.02
N ARG A 143 -32.63 -2.74 6.74
CA ARG A 143 -33.70 -2.79 5.74
C ARG A 143 -34.17 -4.23 5.47
N THR A 144 -33.25 -5.19 5.41
CA THR A 144 -33.58 -6.62 5.26
C THR A 144 -34.37 -7.14 6.47
N MET A 145 -33.96 -6.82 7.70
CA MET A 145 -34.66 -7.24 8.91
C MET A 145 -36.05 -6.63 9.06
N ALA A 146 -36.27 -5.45 8.47
CA ALA A 146 -37.56 -4.77 8.45
C ALA A 146 -38.52 -5.29 7.37
N MET A 147 -38.11 -6.27 6.55
CA MET A 147 -38.99 -6.85 5.53
C MET A 147 -40.14 -7.64 6.17
N HIS A 148 -41.34 -7.43 5.65
CA HIS A 148 -42.54 -8.18 6.01
C HIS A 148 -42.89 -9.27 4.99
N ASN A 149 -42.51 -9.10 3.73
CA ASN A 149 -42.70 -10.12 2.69
C ASN A 149 -41.58 -10.07 1.61
N SER A 150 -41.50 -11.11 0.78
CA SER A 150 -40.41 -11.28 -0.19
C SER A 150 -40.40 -10.26 -1.34
N SER A 151 -41.53 -9.60 -1.64
CA SER A 151 -41.58 -8.59 -2.71
C SER A 151 -40.71 -7.36 -2.41
N GLU A 152 -40.39 -7.13 -1.13
CA GLU A 152 -39.52 -6.05 -0.66
C GLU A 152 -38.02 -6.30 -0.96
N LEU A 153 -37.63 -7.48 -1.45
CA LEU A 153 -36.25 -7.77 -1.86
C LEU A 153 -35.74 -6.81 -2.93
N ALA A 154 -36.63 -6.31 -3.79
CA ALA A 154 -36.27 -5.33 -4.81
C ALA A 154 -35.78 -4.02 -4.18
N GLU A 155 -36.41 -3.57 -3.09
CA GLU A 155 -35.99 -2.36 -2.35
C GLU A 155 -34.64 -2.58 -1.65
N VAL A 156 -34.43 -3.77 -1.08
CA VAL A 156 -33.14 -4.13 -0.48
C VAL A 156 -32.03 -4.14 -1.54
N ALA A 157 -32.32 -4.67 -2.74
CA ALA A 157 -31.36 -4.73 -3.85
C ALA A 157 -30.98 -3.34 -4.36
N VAL A 158 -31.93 -2.41 -4.43
CA VAL A 158 -31.67 -1.00 -4.73
C VAL A 158 -30.81 -0.35 -3.65
N LEU A 159 -31.16 -0.53 -2.38
CA LEU A 159 -30.36 0.03 -1.27
C LEU A 159 -28.93 -0.52 -1.26
N LEU A 160 -28.76 -1.82 -1.49
CA LEU A 160 -27.45 -2.45 -1.60
C LEU A 160 -26.62 -1.83 -2.73
N PHE A 161 -27.23 -1.60 -3.89
CA PHE A 161 -26.58 -0.95 -5.03
C PHE A 161 -26.13 0.46 -4.69
N GLU A 162 -26.99 1.25 -4.04
CA GLU A 162 -26.64 2.61 -3.59
C GLU A 162 -25.49 2.62 -2.59
N GLN A 163 -25.50 1.72 -1.60
CA GLN A 163 -24.42 1.63 -0.61
C GLN A 163 -23.10 1.21 -1.27
N MET A 164 -23.11 0.25 -2.21
CA MET A 164 -21.91 -0.12 -2.96
C MET A 164 -21.37 1.04 -3.81
N LYS A 165 -22.26 1.79 -4.46
CA LYS A 165 -21.88 2.99 -5.22
C LYS A 165 -21.29 4.08 -4.31
N HIS A 166 -21.86 4.30 -3.12
CA HIS A 166 -21.33 5.24 -2.14
C HIS A 166 -19.92 4.84 -1.67
N LEU A 167 -19.67 3.54 -1.53
CA LEU A 167 -18.34 3.00 -1.28
C LEU A 167 -17.43 3.03 -2.52
N GLY A 168 -17.83 3.61 -3.64
CA GLY A 168 -17.02 3.73 -4.85
C GLY A 168 -16.85 2.42 -5.63
N VAL A 169 -17.64 1.37 -5.32
CA VAL A 169 -17.67 0.14 -6.09
C VAL A 169 -18.36 0.41 -7.42
N LYS A 170 -17.62 0.26 -8.52
CA LYS A 170 -18.17 0.38 -9.87
C LYS A 170 -18.90 -0.90 -10.24
N SER A 171 -20.23 -0.86 -10.21
CA SER A 171 -21.10 -1.98 -10.60
C SER A 171 -22.20 -1.48 -11.54
N PHE A 172 -22.69 -2.38 -12.40
CA PHE A 172 -23.84 -2.10 -13.27
C PHE A 172 -25.18 -2.33 -12.56
N SER A 173 -25.21 -3.26 -11.62
CA SER A 173 -26.38 -3.59 -10.79
C SER A 173 -25.95 -4.39 -9.55
N SER A 174 -26.87 -4.54 -8.61
CA SER A 174 -26.74 -5.45 -7.46
C SER A 174 -28.05 -6.15 -7.20
N GLY A 175 -28.02 -7.32 -6.59
CA GLY A 175 -29.24 -8.05 -6.38
C GLY A 175 -29.09 -9.40 -5.72
N PHE A 176 -30.23 -10.05 -5.53
CA PHE A 176 -30.35 -11.36 -4.91
C PHE A 176 -30.82 -12.38 -5.95
N ASN A 177 -30.13 -13.52 -5.98
CA ASN A 177 -30.50 -14.66 -6.81
C ASN A 177 -31.02 -15.75 -5.89
N ILE A 178 -32.28 -16.13 -6.06
CA ILE A 178 -32.94 -17.20 -5.31
C ILE A 178 -33.14 -18.37 -6.25
N TRP A 179 -32.60 -19.53 -5.88
CA TRP A 179 -32.76 -20.75 -6.64
C TRP A 179 -34.00 -21.49 -6.19
N ASP A 180 -34.85 -21.82 -7.15
CA ASP A 180 -36.00 -22.68 -6.92
C ASP A 180 -35.72 -24.09 -7.43
N ASP A 181 -35.47 -25.01 -6.50
CA ASP A 181 -35.18 -26.41 -6.79
C ASP A 181 -36.40 -27.18 -7.34
N GLU A 182 -37.62 -26.73 -7.03
CA GLU A 182 -38.86 -27.37 -7.46
C GLU A 182 -39.18 -27.02 -8.91
N TYR A 183 -39.04 -25.73 -9.26
CA TYR A 183 -39.38 -25.24 -10.61
C TYR A 183 -38.18 -25.18 -11.56
N LYS A 184 -36.97 -25.54 -11.11
CA LYS A 184 -35.72 -25.45 -11.88
C LYS A 184 -35.50 -24.06 -12.51
N ASN A 185 -35.89 -23.01 -11.77
CA ASN A 185 -35.81 -21.62 -12.19
C ASN A 185 -34.93 -20.81 -11.23
N LEU A 186 -34.29 -19.78 -11.76
CA LEU A 186 -33.59 -18.76 -11.00
C LEU A 186 -34.45 -17.50 -10.92
N ILE A 187 -34.81 -17.08 -9.71
CA ILE A 187 -35.52 -15.82 -9.46
C ILE A 187 -34.49 -14.75 -9.12
N SER A 188 -34.39 -13.72 -9.97
CA SER A 188 -33.41 -12.64 -9.82
C SER A 188 -34.08 -11.34 -9.41
N TRP A 189 -33.64 -10.78 -8.27
CA TRP A 189 -34.06 -9.49 -7.74
C TRP A 189 -32.93 -8.50 -7.93
N MET A 190 -32.95 -7.74 -9.04
CA MET A 190 -31.84 -6.86 -9.42
C MET A 190 -32.23 -5.39 -9.35
N SER A 191 -31.33 -4.56 -8.83
CA SER A 191 -31.38 -3.11 -9.04
C SER A 191 -31.13 -2.80 -10.51
N ASN A 192 -31.74 -1.73 -11.02
CA ASN A 192 -31.37 -1.21 -12.33
C ASN A 192 -30.19 -0.22 -12.23
N ALA A 193 -29.64 0.18 -13.38
CA ALA A 193 -28.50 1.12 -13.43
C ALA A 193 -28.87 2.54 -12.96
N THR A 194 -30.16 2.89 -12.93
CA THR A 194 -30.69 4.18 -12.49
C THR A 194 -31.06 4.22 -11.00
N GLY A 195 -31.08 3.07 -10.31
CA GLY A 195 -31.53 2.92 -8.92
C GLY A 195 -33.04 2.72 -8.73
N GLU A 196 -33.82 2.52 -9.79
CA GLU A 196 -35.26 2.24 -9.67
C GLU A 196 -35.54 0.75 -9.41
N ILE A 197 -36.71 0.51 -8.81
CA ILE A 197 -37.20 -0.81 -8.44
C ILE A 197 -37.72 -1.51 -9.69
N ASN A 198 -37.20 -2.71 -9.98
CA ASN A 198 -37.73 -3.59 -11.01
C ASN A 198 -38.44 -4.79 -10.38
N PRO A 199 -39.49 -5.34 -11.03
CA PRO A 199 -40.04 -6.64 -10.63
C PRO A 199 -38.96 -7.73 -10.79
N PRO A 200 -39.06 -8.84 -10.04
CA PRO A 200 -38.18 -9.97 -10.23
C PRO A 200 -38.36 -10.55 -11.63
N PHE A 201 -37.30 -11.14 -12.18
CA PHE A 201 -37.38 -11.91 -13.41
C PHE A 201 -36.95 -13.35 -13.17
N GLU A 202 -37.66 -14.27 -13.83
CA GLU A 202 -37.40 -15.70 -13.78
C GLU A 202 -36.54 -16.10 -14.98
N LEU A 203 -35.49 -16.86 -14.72
CA LEU A 203 -34.59 -17.40 -15.74
C LEU A 203 -34.61 -18.94 -15.69
N PRO A 204 -34.95 -19.62 -16.80
CA PRO A 204 -34.84 -21.06 -16.88
C PRO A 204 -33.38 -21.51 -16.76
N ILE A 205 -33.09 -22.42 -15.83
CA ILE A 205 -31.70 -22.87 -15.57
C ILE A 205 -31.14 -23.66 -16.76
N GLN A 206 -32.01 -24.33 -17.51
CA GLN A 206 -31.64 -25.26 -18.58
C GLN A 206 -31.24 -24.56 -19.88
N GLU A 207 -31.66 -23.31 -20.09
CA GLU A 207 -31.47 -22.60 -21.35
C GLU A 207 -30.06 -22.03 -21.53
N TYR A 208 -29.33 -21.76 -20.43
CA TYR A 208 -28.03 -21.10 -20.48
C TYR A 208 -26.96 -21.87 -19.71
N GLU A 209 -25.88 -22.25 -20.38
CA GLU A 209 -24.74 -22.97 -19.80
C GLU A 209 -24.15 -22.26 -18.57
N GLN A 210 -24.15 -20.92 -18.58
CA GLN A 210 -23.67 -20.12 -17.44
C GLN A 210 -24.51 -20.34 -16.18
N HIS A 211 -25.85 -20.40 -16.31
CA HIS A 211 -26.75 -20.67 -15.18
C HIS A 211 -26.56 -22.09 -14.65
N GLN A 212 -26.38 -23.07 -15.55
CA GLN A 212 -26.09 -24.46 -15.15
C GLN A 212 -24.77 -24.57 -14.38
N ARG A 213 -23.72 -23.86 -14.80
CA ARG A 213 -22.41 -23.84 -14.14
C ARG A 213 -22.49 -23.22 -12.75
N ILE A 214 -23.16 -22.07 -12.60
CA ILE A 214 -23.33 -21.40 -11.30
C ILE A 214 -24.18 -22.27 -10.37
N PHE A 215 -25.29 -22.85 -10.85
CA PHE A 215 -26.15 -23.75 -10.07
C PHE A 215 -25.41 -25.00 -9.58
N THR A 216 -24.63 -25.64 -10.46
CA THR A 216 -23.82 -26.81 -10.09
C THR A 216 -22.73 -26.47 -9.07
N ALA A 217 -22.15 -25.26 -9.16
CA ALA A 217 -21.19 -24.78 -8.17
C ALA A 217 -21.84 -24.47 -6.82
N TRP A 218 -23.07 -23.93 -6.81
CA TRP A 218 -23.83 -23.66 -5.59
C TRP A 218 -24.26 -24.94 -4.84
N LYS A 219 -24.53 -26.05 -5.55
CA LYS A 219 -24.90 -27.34 -4.94
C LYS A 219 -23.74 -28.13 -4.31
N LYS A 220 -22.49 -27.69 -4.48
CA LYS A 220 -21.30 -28.36 -3.91
C LYS A 220 -20.94 -27.78 -2.56
#